data_AF-A0A5C7B038-F1
#
_entry.id   AF-A0A5C7B038-F1
#
_cell.length_a   1.000
_cell.length_b   1.000
_cell.length_c   1.000
_cell.angle_alpha   90.00
_cell.angle_beta   90.00
_cell.angle_gamma   90.00
#
_symmetry.space_group_name_H-M   'P 1'
#
loop_
_entity.id
_entity.type
_entity.pdbx_description
1 polymer ?
#
loop_
_entity_poly.entity_id
_entity_poly.type
_entity_poly.pdbx_seq_one_letter_code
_entity_poly.pdbx_strand_id
1 'polypeptide(L)' 'MTKLIPIFINGGKWIQLSQLSKEQSLKLKSWLPVSCLKKIIFQGMEFSDCLDFETYEYWFLTHQVSEQKHAMLDF' A
#
# COMPACT_ATOMS: atom_id res chain seq x y z
N MET A 1 -7.17 -3.70 -10.44
CA MET A 1 -6.59 -3.14 -9.19
C MET A 1 -6.55 -1.62 -9.28
N THR A 2 -7.10 -0.86 -8.32
CA THR A 2 -7.06 0.62 -8.33
C THR A 2 -5.90 1.13 -7.49
N LYS A 3 -5.06 2.00 -8.05
CA LYS A 3 -3.93 2.61 -7.34
C LYS A 3 -4.43 3.65 -6.33
N LEU A 4 -3.90 3.62 -5.11
CA LEU A 4 -4.19 4.64 -4.09
C LEU A 4 -3.45 5.94 -4.39
N ILE A 5 -4.07 7.05 -4.01
CA ILE A 5 -3.46 8.38 -4.00
C ILE A 5 -2.88 8.62 -2.60
N PRO A 6 -1.62 9.05 -2.46
CA PRO A 6 -1.03 9.27 -1.15
C PRO A 6 -1.60 10.49 -0.44
N ILE A 7 -1.59 10.43 0.88
CA ILE A 7 -1.82 11.56 1.77
C ILE A 7 -0.46 12.17 2.12
N PHE A 8 -0.38 13.50 2.09
CA PHE A 8 0.84 14.24 2.43
C PHE A 8 0.78 14.69 3.89
N ILE A 9 1.65 14.13 4.73
CA ILE A 9 1.70 14.42 6.17
C ILE A 9 3.15 14.61 6.59
N ASN A 10 3.45 15.74 7.24
CA ASN A 10 4.79 16.10 7.74
C ASN A 10 5.91 15.99 6.68
N GLY A 11 5.59 16.33 5.43
CA GLY A 11 6.52 16.23 4.30
C GLY A 11 6.69 14.80 3.72
N GLY A 12 6.10 13.79 4.34
CA GLY A 12 6.06 12.41 3.83
C GLY A 12 4.79 12.11 3.03
N LYS A 13 4.89 11.12 2.13
CA LYS A 13 3.75 10.56 1.37
C LYS A 13 3.35 9.22 1.97
N TRP A 14 2.09 9.08 2.32
CA TRP A 14 1.59 7.93 3.07
C TRP A 14 0.33 7.34 2.45
N ILE A 15 0.13 6.05 2.62
CA ILE A 15 -1.16 5.38 2.42
C ILE A 15 -1.54 4.63 3.68
N GLN A 16 -2.85 4.49 3.92
CA GLN A 16 -3.34 3.63 4.99
C GLN A 16 -3.77 2.29 4.40
N LEU A 17 -3.34 1.20 5.02
CA LEU A 17 -3.70 -0.14 4.55
C LEU A 17 -5.21 -0.44 4.62
N SER A 18 -5.96 0.32 5.41
CA SER A 18 -7.43 0.28 5.49
C SER A 18 -8.12 0.81 4.22
N GLN A 19 -7.42 1.57 3.38
CA GLN A 19 -7.93 2.09 2.11
C GLN A 19 -7.84 1.05 0.97
N LEU A 20 -7.09 -0.03 1.19
CA LEU A 20 -7.04 -1.16 0.28
C LEU A 20 -8.22 -2.11 0.51
N SER A 21 -8.58 -2.89 -0.51
CA SER A 21 -9.47 -4.02 -0.29
C SER A 21 -8.83 -5.01 0.71
N LYS A 22 -9.67 -5.76 1.42
CA LYS A 22 -9.20 -6.72 2.44
C LYS A 22 -8.13 -7.68 1.91
N GLU A 23 -8.34 -8.21 0.70
CA GLU A 23 -7.40 -9.11 0.04
C GLU A 23 -6.04 -8.42 -0.23
N GLN A 24 -6.07 -7.20 -0.77
CA GLN A 24 -4.85 -6.46 -1.08
C GLN A 24 -4.10 -6.03 0.17
N SER A 25 -4.83 -5.63 1.21
CA SER A 25 -4.27 -5.32 2.53
C SER A 25 -3.55 -6.53 3.12
N LEU A 26 -4.14 -7.73 3.03
CA LEU A 26 -3.51 -8.97 3.52
C LEU A 26 -2.26 -9.34 2.71
N LYS A 27 -2.33 -9.31 1.38
CA LYS A 27 -1.19 -9.60 0.49
C LYS A 27 -0.01 -8.64 0.75
N LEU A 28 -0.31 -7.35 0.87
CA LEU A 28 0.69 -6.34 1.18
C LEU A 28 1.28 -6.56 2.58
N LYS A 29 0.45 -6.80 3.61
CA LYS A 29 0.94 -7.11 4.98
C LYS A 29 1.85 -8.33 5.01
N SER A 30 1.55 -9.38 4.24
CA SER A 30 2.42 -10.57 4.18
C SER A 30 3.74 -10.34 3.45
N TRP A 31 3.78 -9.34 2.56
CA TRP A 31 4.99 -8.98 1.81
C TRP A 31 5.90 -8.01 2.59
N LEU A 32 5.33 -7.21 3.49
CA LEU A 32 6.06 -6.20 4.25
C LEU A 32 6.80 -6.79 5.47
N PRO A 33 7.99 -6.27 5.79
CA PRO A 33 8.56 -6.39 7.12
C PRO A 33 7.64 -5.77 8.19
N VAL A 34 7.62 -6.35 9.39
CA VAL A 34 6.77 -5.92 10.52
C VAL A 34 7.00 -4.45 10.91
N SER A 35 8.21 -3.92 10.67
CA SER A 35 8.60 -2.55 11.04
C SER A 35 8.17 -1.46 10.05
N CYS A 36 7.58 -1.80 8.90
CA CYS A 36 7.26 -0.82 7.85
C CYS A 36 5.97 -0.03 8.13
N LEU A 37 5.10 -0.53 9.00
CA LEU A 37 3.85 0.13 9.35
C LEU A 37 4.06 1.12 10.49
N LYS A 38 3.59 2.35 10.29
CA LYS A 38 3.74 3.45 11.24
C LYS A 38 2.38 3.94 11.71
N LYS A 39 2.35 4.41 12.94
CA LYS A 39 1.27 5.24 13.45
C LYS A 39 1.68 6.70 13.29
N ILE A 40 0.80 7.51 12.69
CA ILE A 40 1.05 8.93 12.42
C ILE A 40 -0.01 9.75 13.16
N ILE A 41 0.44 10.74 13.94
CA ILE A 41 -0.45 11.70 14.59
C ILE A 41 -0.33 13.03 13.84
N PHE A 42 -1.45 13.54 13.34
CA PHE A 42 -1.49 14.79 12.61
C PHE A 42 -2.77 15.56 12.93
N GLN A 43 -2.63 16.82 13.36
CA GLN A 43 -3.74 17.70 13.76
C GLN A 43 -4.72 17.05 14.76
N GLY A 44 -4.19 16.27 15.71
CA GLY A 44 -5.00 15.57 16.72
C GLY A 44 -5.72 14.31 16.21
N MET A 45 -5.58 13.96 14.93
CA MET A 45 -6.06 12.70 14.37
C MET A 45 -4.96 11.65 14.41
N GLU A 46 -5.34 10.41 14.72
CA GLU A 46 -4.47 9.25 14.66
C GLU A 46 -4.73 8.48 13.37
N PHE A 47 -3.66 8.24 12.60
CA PHE A 47 -3.66 7.38 11.43
C PHE A 47 -2.83 6.14 11.75
N SER A 48 -3.49 4.99 11.82
CA SER A 48 -2.87 3.69 12.06
C SER A 48 -2.55 2.95 10.75
N ASP A 49 -1.64 1.98 10.80
CA ASP A 49 -1.24 1.16 9.66
C ASP A 49 -0.86 2.00 8.42
N CYS A 50 -0.11 3.09 8.63
CA CYS A 50 0.42 3.91 7.56
C CYS A 50 1.68 3.29 6.97
N LEU A 51 1.78 3.30 5.65
CA LEU A 51 2.93 2.84 4.90
C LEU A 51 3.48 3.97 4.02
N ASP A 52 4.80 4.07 3.93
CA ASP A 52 5.49 4.96 3.01
C ASP A 52 5.04 4.68 1.57
N PHE A 53 4.58 5.72 0.85
CA PHE A 53 3.97 5.56 -0.47
C PHE A 53 4.90 4.91 -1.49
N GLU A 54 6.21 5.17 -1.42
CA GLU A 54 7.19 4.57 -2.33
C GLU A 54 7.25 3.04 -2.18
N THR A 55 7.12 2.55 -0.94
CA THR A 55 7.07 1.11 -0.67
C THR A 55 5.79 0.49 -1.24
N TYR A 56 4.66 1.17 -1.04
CA TYR A 56 3.39 0.77 -1.66
C TYR A 56 3.47 0.78 -3.19
N GLU A 57 4.06 1.81 -3.78
CA GLU A 57 4.15 1.99 -5.22
C GLU A 57 4.97 0.87 -5.86
N TYR A 58 6.10 0.51 -5.25
CA TYR A 58 6.90 -0.63 -5.67
C TYR A 58 6.11 -1.95 -5.63
N TRP A 59 5.44 -2.22 -4.50
CA TRP A 59 4.60 -3.41 -4.37
C TRP A 59 3.46 -3.42 -5.40
N PHE A 60 2.80 -2.29 -5.61
CA PHE A 60 1.71 -2.18 -6.57
C PHE A 60 2.18 -2.48 -8.00
N LEU A 61 3.30 -1.89 -8.43
CA LEU A 61 3.86 -2.11 -9.76
C LEU A 61 4.26 -3.57 -9.99
N THR A 62 4.91 -4.19 -9.00
CA THR A 62 5.32 -5.60 -9.11
C THR A 62 4.13 -6.55 -9.23
N HIS A 63 3.03 -6.29 -8.52
CA HIS A 63 1.83 -7.13 -8.56
C HIS A 63 0.95 -6.84 -9.78
N GLN A 64 0.94 -5.59 -10.29
CA GLN A 64 0.24 -5.27 -11.54
C GLN A 64 0.87 -6.01 -12.73
N VAL A 65 2.20 -6.07 -12.78
CA VAL A 65 2.95 -6.79 -13.82
C VAL A 65 2.70 -8.29 -13.75
N SER A 66 2.58 -8.88 -12.55
CA SER A 66 2.25 -10.31 -12.43
C SER A 66 0.84 -10.62 -12.92
N GLU A 67 -0.15 -9.79 -12.57
CA GLU A 67 -1.53 -9.98 -13.03
C GLU A 67 -1.63 -9.88 -14.56
N GLN A 68 -0.90 -8.96 -15.20
CA GLN A 68 -0.84 -8.86 -16.66
C GLN A 68 -0.22 -10.09 -17.33
N LYS A 69 0.85 -10.66 -16.75
CA LYS A 69 1.48 -11.87 -17.27
C LYS A 69 0.59 -13.09 -17.18
N HIS A 70 -0.13 -13.27 -16.07
CA HIS A 70 -1.10 -14.36 -15.93
C HIS A 70 -2.23 -14.24 -16.96
N ALA A 71 -2.79 -13.03 -17.13
CA ALA A 71 -3.84 -12.80 -18.13
C ALA A 71 -3.41 -13.08 -19.59
N MET A 72 -2.11 -12.95 -19.92
CA MET A 72 -1.59 -13.28 -21.26
C MET A 72 -1.33 -14.78 -21.48
N LEU A 73 -1.25 -15.59 -20.41
CA LEU A 73 -0.94 -17.02 -20.48
C LEU A 73 -2.18 -17.92 -20.38
N ASP A 74 -3.35 -17.35 -20.12
CA ASP A 74 -4.64 -18.06 -20.01
C ASP A 74 -5.37 -18.23 -21.36
N PHE A 75 -4.65 -18.33 -22.48
CA PHE A 75 -5.19 -18.54 -23.84
C PHE A 75 -4.83 -19.91 -24.42
#